data_AF-A0A6S6UI95-F1
#
_entry.id   AF-A0A6S6UI95-F1
#
_cell.length_a   1.000
_cell.length_b   1.000
_cell.length_c   1.000
_cell.angle_alpha   90.00
_cell.angle_beta   90.00
_cell.angle_gamma   90.00
#
_symmetry.space_group_name_H-M   'P 1'
#
loop_
_entity.id
_entity.type
_entity.pdbx_description
1 polymer ?
#
loop_
_entity_poly.entity_id
_entity_poly.type
_entity_poly.pdbx_seq_one_letter_code
_entity_poly.pdbx_strand_id
1 'polypeptide(L)'
;MTIYEKTSMGLEEIKSKVRGLSMIERRVLIFIDGKRTVDDLGALPRVKDLDGIITLLVSEGYIAPSGVQGSPVAPASAAEVPPSIQEQPGEPTPSFRDLPEKFQPEKFDMAKNFMTNTLNHFKGFYGATSLVREIDACEDHDALRALYGAWCEQMDSSRQGLKQGKKLRKDLLDVI
;
A
#
# COMPACT_ATOMS: atom_id res chain seq x y z
N MET A 1 -9.83 12.73 25.57
CA MET A 1 -8.69 12.02 26.18
C MET A 1 -8.53 10.71 25.41
N THR A 2 -7.69 10.73 24.38
CA THR A 2 -7.59 9.61 23.43
C THR A 2 -6.56 8.61 23.93
N ILE A 3 -6.94 7.34 23.97
CA ILE A 3 -6.10 6.22 24.40
C ILE A 3 -5.87 5.35 23.17
N TYR A 4 -4.65 4.83 23.00
CA TYR A 4 -4.31 3.93 21.91
C TYR A 4 -3.81 2.60 22.44
N GLU A 5 -4.17 1.52 21.75
CA GLU A 5 -3.78 0.14 22.04
C GLU A 5 -2.92 -0.43 20.92
N LYS A 6 -1.96 -1.28 21.27
CA LYS A 6 -1.09 -1.98 20.30
C LYS A 6 -1.90 -3.06 19.59
N THR A 7 -1.84 -3.09 18.27
CA THR A 7 -2.40 -4.19 17.47
C THR A 7 -1.41 -5.35 17.39
N SER A 8 -1.87 -6.50 16.88
CA SER A 8 -0.99 -7.65 16.61
C SER A 8 0.19 -7.29 15.70
N MET A 9 -0.03 -6.41 14.72
CA MET A 9 1.03 -5.87 13.85
C MET A 9 2.04 -5.02 14.63
N GLY A 10 1.57 -4.18 15.55
CA GLY A 10 2.44 -3.42 16.46
C GLY A 10 3.35 -4.32 17.30
N LEU A 11 2.79 -5.41 17.80
CA LEU A 11 3.51 -6.36 18.64
C LEU A 11 4.54 -7.19 17.85
N GLU A 12 4.19 -7.59 16.64
CA GLU A 12 5.06 -8.33 15.73
C GLU A 12 6.26 -7.49 15.28
N GLU A 13 6.07 -6.19 15.05
CA GLU A 13 7.15 -5.29 14.72
C GLU A 13 8.09 -5.02 15.90
N ILE A 14 7.55 -4.97 17.13
CA ILE A 14 8.37 -4.95 18.33
C ILE A 14 9.19 -6.23 18.47
N LYS A 15 8.71 -7.37 17.98
CA LYS A 15 9.41 -8.66 18.12
C LYS A 15 10.45 -8.89 17.04
N SER A 16 10.11 -8.68 15.77
CA SER A 16 10.92 -9.11 14.64
C SER A 16 11.59 -7.97 13.85
N LYS A 17 11.23 -6.69 14.10
CA LYS A 17 11.82 -5.53 13.40
C LYS A 17 11.87 -5.71 11.88
N VAL A 18 10.73 -6.08 11.31
CA VAL A 18 10.59 -6.52 9.91
C VAL A 18 10.14 -5.37 9.02
N ARG A 19 9.42 -4.39 9.58
CA ARG A 19 8.76 -3.32 8.82
C ARG A 19 9.53 -1.98 8.83
N GLY A 20 10.72 -1.96 9.43
CA GLY A 20 11.64 -0.83 9.30
C GLY A 20 11.32 0.37 10.20
N LEU A 21 10.52 0.21 11.27
CA LEU A 21 10.27 1.31 12.21
C LEU A 21 11.57 1.89 12.78
N SER A 22 11.64 3.21 12.78
CA SER A 22 12.72 3.98 13.35
C SER A 22 12.77 3.78 14.86
N MET A 23 13.95 3.95 15.46
CA MET A 23 14.19 3.64 16.87
C MET A 23 13.30 4.48 17.81
N ILE A 24 12.88 5.67 17.39
CA ILE A 24 11.98 6.57 18.12
C ILE A 24 10.52 6.11 18.00
N GLU A 25 10.06 5.77 16.80
CA GLU A 25 8.70 5.28 16.54
C GLU A 25 8.44 3.98 17.29
N ARG A 26 9.41 3.06 17.27
CA ARG A 26 9.33 1.81 18.05
C ARG A 26 9.29 2.09 19.55
N ARG A 27 10.03 3.10 20.03
CA ARG A 27 9.99 3.47 21.45
C ARG A 27 8.61 3.99 21.86
N VAL A 28 7.98 4.82 21.02
CA VAL A 28 6.60 5.29 21.23
C VAL A 28 5.64 4.11 21.21
N LEU A 29 5.76 3.21 20.22
CA LEU A 29 4.94 2.00 20.11
C LEU A 29 5.08 1.07 21.32
N ILE A 30 6.28 0.91 21.89
CA ILE A 30 6.51 0.14 23.12
C ILE A 30 5.82 0.79 24.32
N PHE A 31 5.84 2.12 24.40
CA PHE A 31 5.22 2.89 25.48
C PHE A 31 3.69 2.92 25.42
N ILE A 32 3.11 2.70 24.24
CA ILE A 32 1.67 2.56 24.07
C ILE A 32 1.25 1.19 24.63
N ASP A 33 0.45 1.17 25.69
CA ASP A 33 0.00 -0.06 26.37
C ASP A 33 -1.52 -0.13 26.52
N GLY A 34 -2.28 0.78 25.90
CA GLY A 34 -3.73 0.84 26.09
C GLY A 34 -4.20 1.49 27.39
N LYS A 35 -3.27 1.91 28.26
CA LYS A 35 -3.56 2.53 29.56
C LYS A 35 -3.12 3.99 29.65
N ARG A 36 -2.22 4.41 28.77
CA ARG A 36 -1.63 5.75 28.73
C ARG A 36 -2.29 6.59 27.64
N THR A 37 -2.53 7.85 27.96
CA THR A 37 -3.09 8.83 27.03
C THR A 37 -1.99 9.48 26.21
N VAL A 38 -2.37 10.11 25.09
CA VAL A 38 -1.45 10.89 24.23
C VAL A 38 -0.65 11.92 25.04
N ASP A 39 -1.28 12.54 26.02
CA ASP A 39 -0.67 13.53 26.92
C ASP A 39 0.48 12.92 27.78
N ASP A 40 0.29 11.70 28.29
CA ASP A 40 1.30 10.95 29.06
C ASP A 40 2.48 10.51 28.17
N LEU A 41 2.21 10.18 26.91
CA LEU A 41 3.23 9.86 25.91
C LEU A 41 4.07 11.11 25.54
N GLY A 42 3.49 12.31 25.61
CA GLY A 42 4.17 13.58 25.39
C GLY A 42 5.29 13.88 26.40
N ALA A 43 5.29 13.24 27.56
CA ALA A 43 6.36 13.35 28.55
C ALA A 43 7.64 12.58 28.17
N LEU A 44 7.64 11.85 27.04
CA LEU A 44 8.80 11.10 26.56
C LEU A 44 9.94 12.03 26.12
N PRO A 45 11.11 11.98 26.78
CA PRO A 45 12.24 12.80 26.39
C PRO A 45 12.72 12.40 25.00
N ARG A 46 13.10 13.41 24.19
CA ARG A 46 13.62 13.29 22.81
C ARG A 46 12.58 13.00 21.72
N VAL A 47 11.28 12.99 22.02
CA VAL A 47 10.22 12.93 21.01
C VAL A 47 9.71 14.34 20.73
N LYS A 48 10.20 14.96 19.66
CA LYS A 48 9.79 16.32 19.25
C LYS A 48 8.46 16.35 18.48
N ASP A 49 8.11 15.24 17.85
CA ASP A 49 6.95 15.12 16.97
C ASP A 49 6.13 13.88 17.34
N LEU A 50 5.52 13.91 18.53
CA LEU A 50 4.73 12.79 19.04
C LEU A 50 3.46 12.56 18.21
N ASP A 51 2.80 13.65 17.83
CA ASP A 51 1.53 13.62 17.12
C ASP A 51 1.66 13.01 15.71
N GLY A 52 2.73 13.34 14.99
CA GLY A 52 3.04 12.74 13.69
C GLY A 52 3.41 11.28 13.80
N ILE A 53 4.14 10.88 14.86
CA ILE A 53 4.45 9.46 15.11
C ILE A 53 3.18 8.67 15.43
N ILE A 54 2.26 9.21 16.25
CA ILE A 54 0.98 8.56 16.55
C ILE A 54 0.14 8.44 15.28
N THR A 55 0.07 9.51 14.48
CA THR A 55 -0.63 9.51 13.20
C THR A 55 -0.08 8.43 12.27
N LEU A 56 1.25 8.30 12.19
CA LEU A 56 1.89 7.25 11.41
C LEU A 56 1.58 5.85 11.95
N LEU A 57 1.69 5.65 13.26
CA LEU A 57 1.42 4.34 13.90
C LEU A 57 -0.04 3.90 13.74
N VAL A 58 -0.99 4.84 13.80
CA VAL A 58 -2.41 4.58 13.52
C VAL A 58 -2.60 4.29 12.03
N SER A 59 -2.02 5.09 11.15
CA SER A 59 -2.14 4.94 9.70
C SER A 59 -1.56 3.63 9.19
N GLU A 60 -0.45 3.19 9.77
CA GLU A 60 0.19 1.91 9.43
C GLU A 60 -0.43 0.73 10.18
N GLY A 61 -1.39 0.98 11.06
CA GLY A 61 -2.14 -0.04 11.78
C GLY A 61 -1.38 -0.72 12.91
N TYR A 62 -0.29 -0.13 13.41
CA TYR A 62 0.45 -0.62 14.58
C TYR A 62 -0.27 -0.34 15.90
N ILE A 63 -1.10 0.70 15.94
CA ILE A 63 -1.94 1.04 17.10
C ILE A 63 -3.37 1.38 16.65
N ALA A 64 -4.35 1.11 17.51
CA ALA A 64 -5.75 1.43 17.29
C ALA A 64 -6.31 2.27 18.46
N PRO A 65 -7.24 3.20 18.22
CA PRO A 65 -7.87 3.97 19.29
C PRO A 65 -8.69 3.04 20.19
N SER A 66 -8.33 3.00 21.47
CA SER A 66 -9.05 2.28 22.52
C SER A 66 -10.34 3.03 22.81
N GLY A 67 -11.42 2.58 22.18
CA GLY A 67 -12.70 3.28 22.12
C GLY A 67 -13.66 2.70 21.08
N VAL A 68 -13.14 1.96 20.10
CA VAL A 68 -13.94 1.10 19.21
C VAL A 68 -13.77 -0.36 19.63
N GLN A 69 -14.54 -0.77 20.64
CA GLN A 69 -14.84 -2.19 20.82
C GLN A 69 -15.63 -2.65 19.58
N GLY A 70 -14.95 -3.31 18.66
CA GLY A 70 -15.51 -3.99 17.50
C GLY A 70 -14.71 -5.25 17.26
N SER A 71 -15.07 -6.30 17.99
CA SER A 71 -14.50 -7.66 17.97
C SER A 71 -14.58 -8.33 16.57
N PRO A 72 -13.88 -9.45 16.38
CA PRO A 72 -13.44 -9.96 15.08
C PRO A 72 -14.53 -10.81 14.41
N VAL A 73 -14.55 -10.81 13.08
CA VAL A 73 -15.24 -11.85 12.32
C VAL A 73 -14.33 -12.41 11.23
N ALA A 74 -13.64 -13.49 11.57
CA ALA A 74 -13.59 -14.66 10.70
C ALA A 74 -14.75 -15.57 11.16
N PRO A 75 -15.41 -16.32 10.26
CA PRO A 75 -14.81 -17.58 9.85
C PRO A 75 -14.94 -17.88 8.35
N ALA A 76 -14.12 -18.85 7.94
CA ALA A 76 -14.13 -19.50 6.65
C ALA A 76 -15.48 -20.13 6.30
N SER A 77 -15.83 -20.12 5.01
CA SER A 77 -16.41 -21.31 4.37
C SER A 77 -16.03 -21.34 2.90
N ALA A 78 -15.45 -22.46 2.51
CA ALA A 78 -15.22 -22.85 1.13
C ALA A 78 -16.56 -22.99 0.37
N ALA A 79 -16.58 -22.62 -0.91
CA ALA A 79 -17.08 -23.45 -2.02
C ALA A 79 -17.04 -22.68 -3.35
N GLU A 80 -16.46 -23.35 -4.35
CA GLU A 80 -16.78 -23.32 -5.78
C GLU A 80 -16.42 -22.11 -6.67
N VAL A 81 -15.40 -22.37 -7.50
CA VAL A 81 -15.19 -21.85 -8.86
C VAL A 81 -16.23 -22.48 -9.84
N PRO A 82 -16.36 -22.02 -11.09
CA PRO A 82 -17.12 -20.87 -11.64
C PRO A 82 -18.12 -21.44 -12.72
N PRO A 83 -18.51 -20.77 -13.83
CA PRO A 83 -18.46 -19.36 -14.24
C PRO A 83 -19.83 -18.83 -14.73
N SER A 84 -20.01 -17.50 -14.79
CA SER A 84 -20.76 -16.93 -15.91
C SER A 84 -20.42 -15.46 -16.13
N ILE A 85 -20.09 -15.20 -17.40
CA ILE A 85 -19.86 -13.93 -18.06
C ILE A 85 -21.05 -13.00 -17.85
N GLN A 86 -20.80 -11.75 -17.43
CA GLN A 86 -21.64 -10.62 -17.78
C GLN A 86 -20.76 -9.46 -18.21
N GLU A 87 -20.79 -9.23 -19.52
CA GLU A 87 -20.32 -8.05 -20.23
C GLU A 87 -21.07 -6.81 -19.73
N GLN A 88 -20.31 -5.76 -19.39
CA GLN A 88 -20.83 -4.40 -19.32
C GLN A 88 -20.01 -3.52 -20.28
N PRO A 89 -20.64 -2.76 -21.19
CA PRO A 89 -19.93 -1.98 -22.19
C PRO A 89 -19.63 -0.57 -21.67
N GLY A 90 -18.37 -0.16 -21.82
CA GLY A 90 -18.02 1.26 -21.85
C GLY A 90 -16.92 1.68 -20.90
N GLU A 91 -15.67 1.27 -21.19
CA GLU A 91 -14.45 1.99 -20.88
C GLU A 91 -13.32 1.43 -21.76
N PRO A 92 -12.33 2.24 -22.19
CA PRO A 92 -11.31 1.80 -23.13
C PRO A 92 -10.46 0.72 -22.47
N THR A 93 -10.76 -0.53 -22.80
CA THR A 93 -9.97 -1.69 -22.39
C THR A 93 -8.56 -1.50 -22.93
N PRO A 94 -7.52 -1.47 -22.08
CA PRO A 94 -6.16 -1.51 -22.58
C PRO A 94 -6.01 -2.82 -23.36
N SER A 95 -5.62 -2.75 -24.63
CA SER A 95 -5.23 -3.95 -25.39
C SER A 95 -3.92 -4.50 -24.82
N PHE A 96 -4.04 -5.28 -23.76
CA PHE A 96 -2.94 -6.08 -23.21
C PHE A 96 -2.58 -7.18 -24.21
N ARG A 97 -1.30 -7.53 -24.34
CA ARG A 97 -0.88 -8.67 -25.18
C ARG A 97 -1.46 -9.97 -24.61
N ASP A 98 -1.72 -10.95 -25.47
CA ASP A 98 -2.01 -12.32 -25.04
C ASP A 98 -0.93 -12.79 -24.06
N LEU A 99 -1.39 -13.29 -22.91
CA LEU A 99 -0.55 -13.64 -21.79
C LEU A 99 0.45 -14.72 -22.24
N PRO A 100 1.78 -14.46 -22.17
CA PRO A 100 2.75 -15.46 -22.61
C PRO A 100 2.62 -16.71 -21.73
N GLU A 101 2.56 -17.89 -22.38
CA GLU A 101 2.41 -19.22 -21.75
C GLU A 101 3.51 -19.55 -20.70
N LYS A 102 4.54 -18.71 -20.61
CA LYS A 102 5.58 -18.75 -19.58
C LYS A 102 5.57 -17.44 -18.80
N PHE A 103 5.21 -17.54 -17.53
CA PHE A 103 5.44 -16.50 -16.52
C PHE A 103 6.93 -16.11 -16.57
N GLN A 104 7.21 -14.88 -17.02
CA GLN A 104 8.56 -14.33 -17.13
C GLN A 104 8.81 -13.43 -15.92
N PRO A 105 9.39 -13.96 -14.82
CA PRO A 105 9.56 -13.21 -13.58
C PRO A 105 10.42 -11.96 -13.78
N GLU A 106 11.35 -11.99 -14.74
CA GLU A 106 12.21 -10.85 -15.08
C GLU A 106 11.42 -9.67 -15.67
N LYS A 107 10.44 -9.96 -16.55
CA LYS A 107 9.59 -8.92 -17.14
C LYS A 107 8.59 -8.37 -16.14
N PHE A 108 8.09 -9.22 -15.27
CA PHE A 108 7.22 -8.83 -14.16
C PHE A 108 7.93 -7.88 -13.20
N ASP A 109 9.14 -8.24 -12.76
CA ASP A 109 9.94 -7.40 -11.86
C ASP A 109 10.33 -6.07 -12.52
N MET A 110 10.67 -6.11 -13.82
CA MET A 110 10.94 -4.91 -14.62
C MET A 110 9.72 -4.00 -14.71
N ALA A 111 8.52 -4.54 -14.94
CA ALA A 111 7.28 -3.77 -14.99
C ALA A 111 6.92 -3.15 -13.63
N LYS A 112 7.05 -3.91 -12.53
CA LYS A 112 6.84 -3.40 -11.17
C LYS A 112 7.79 -2.25 -10.84
N ASN A 113 9.09 -2.44 -11.06
CA ASN A 113 10.09 -1.41 -10.83
C ASN A 113 9.84 -0.18 -11.73
N PHE A 114 9.44 -0.39 -12.98
CA PHE A 114 9.12 0.68 -13.90
C PHE A 114 7.92 1.50 -13.45
N MET A 115 6.81 0.87 -13.07
CA MET A 115 5.61 1.56 -12.56
C MET A 115 5.93 2.33 -11.27
N THR A 116 6.65 1.73 -10.32
CA THR A 116 7.06 2.38 -9.07
C THR A 116 7.99 3.57 -9.30
N ASN A 117 9.00 3.43 -10.17
CA ASN A 117 9.95 4.50 -10.45
C ASN A 117 9.28 5.68 -11.18
N THR A 118 8.42 5.40 -12.16
CA THR A 118 7.66 6.44 -12.85
C THR A 118 6.69 7.16 -11.92
N LEU A 119 5.97 6.45 -11.05
CA LEU A 119 5.11 7.08 -10.05
C LEU A 119 5.89 8.02 -9.14
N ASN A 120 7.02 7.57 -8.60
CA ASN A 120 7.90 8.40 -7.78
C ASN A 120 8.49 9.59 -8.54
N HIS A 121 8.78 9.45 -9.83
CA HIS A 121 9.30 10.52 -10.68
C HIS A 121 8.26 11.62 -10.95
N PHE A 122 7.01 11.26 -11.27
CA PHE A 122 5.98 12.24 -11.66
C PHE A 122 5.19 12.82 -10.50
N LYS A 123 4.96 12.03 -9.45
CA LYS A 123 4.18 12.44 -8.27
C LYS A 123 5.07 12.77 -7.07
N GLY A 124 6.37 12.53 -7.19
CA GLY A 124 7.31 12.60 -6.07
C GLY A 124 7.17 11.38 -5.15
N PHE A 125 8.14 11.22 -4.25
CA PHE A 125 8.26 10.08 -3.35
C PHE A 125 7.03 9.80 -2.46
N TYR A 126 6.18 10.81 -2.26
CA TYR A 126 5.02 10.74 -1.38
C TYR A 126 3.66 10.81 -2.09
N GLY A 127 3.64 11.03 -3.41
CA GLY A 127 2.40 11.34 -4.12
C GLY A 127 1.61 10.15 -4.63
N ALA A 128 2.19 8.95 -4.63
CA ALA A 128 1.57 7.72 -5.13
C ALA A 128 1.91 6.48 -4.28
N THR A 129 2.16 6.69 -2.98
CA THR A 129 2.63 5.65 -2.05
C THR A 129 1.67 4.48 -1.92
N SER A 130 0.35 4.72 -1.94
CA SER A 130 -0.66 3.67 -1.93
C SER A 130 -0.55 2.76 -3.15
N LEU A 131 -0.49 3.35 -4.35
CA LEU A 131 -0.38 2.60 -5.59
C LEU A 131 0.98 1.88 -5.71
N VAL A 132 2.06 2.51 -5.28
CA VAL A 132 3.40 1.88 -5.22
C VAL A 132 3.39 0.64 -4.32
N ARG A 133 2.70 0.71 -3.17
CA ARG A 133 2.56 -0.42 -2.25
C ARG A 133 1.73 -1.55 -2.85
N GLU A 134 0.68 -1.23 -3.59
CA GLU A 134 -0.14 -2.23 -4.30
C GLU A 134 0.64 -2.89 -5.44
N ILE A 135 1.44 -2.13 -6.19
CA ILE A 135 2.33 -2.65 -7.24
C ILE A 135 3.39 -3.57 -6.61
N ASP A 136 3.99 -3.16 -5.50
CA ASP A 136 5.01 -3.95 -4.79
C ASP A 136 4.44 -5.24 -4.20
N ALA A 137 3.20 -5.21 -3.69
CA ALA A 137 2.51 -6.38 -3.16
C ALA A 137 1.97 -7.33 -4.24
N CYS A 138 1.97 -6.95 -5.53
CA CYS A 138 1.55 -7.85 -6.60
C CYS A 138 2.55 -8.99 -6.80
N GLU A 139 2.02 -10.21 -6.87
CA GLU A 139 2.74 -11.43 -7.20
C GLU A 139 2.34 -11.98 -8.60
N ASP A 140 1.23 -11.47 -9.14
CA ASP A 140 0.63 -11.93 -10.39
C ASP A 140 0.60 -10.85 -11.47
N HIS A 141 0.80 -11.28 -12.72
CA HIS A 141 0.72 -10.42 -13.90
C HIS A 141 -0.70 -9.84 -14.07
N ASP A 142 -1.73 -10.61 -13.70
CA ASP A 142 -3.12 -10.18 -13.75
C ASP A 142 -3.40 -9.03 -12.77
N ALA A 143 -2.91 -9.17 -11.53
CA ALA A 143 -2.99 -8.10 -10.52
C ALA A 143 -2.24 -6.84 -10.96
N LEU A 144 -1.07 -6.98 -11.59
CA LEU A 144 -0.33 -5.84 -12.13
C LEU A 144 -1.07 -5.14 -13.29
N ARG A 145 -1.76 -5.90 -14.15
CA ARG A 145 -2.63 -5.36 -15.21
C ARG A 145 -3.85 -4.63 -14.64
N ALA A 146 -4.42 -5.11 -13.54
CA ALA A 146 -5.51 -4.41 -12.86
C ALA A 146 -5.06 -3.02 -12.33
N LEU A 147 -3.82 -2.90 -11.85
CA LEU A 147 -3.24 -1.65 -11.37
C LEU A 147 -2.81 -0.68 -12.48
N TYR A 148 -2.74 -1.14 -13.73
CA TYR A 148 -2.39 -0.29 -14.87
C TYR A 148 -3.35 0.89 -15.04
N GLY A 149 -4.65 0.68 -14.81
CA GLY A 149 -5.67 1.75 -14.86
C GLY A 149 -5.38 2.86 -13.85
N ALA A 150 -5.22 2.48 -12.57
CA ALA A 150 -4.89 3.41 -11.50
C ALA A 150 -3.55 4.13 -11.73
N TRP A 151 -2.54 3.45 -12.27
CA TRP A 151 -1.27 4.06 -12.67
C TRP A 151 -1.45 5.09 -13.77
N CYS A 152 -2.24 4.77 -14.79
CA CYS A 152 -2.56 5.67 -15.89
C CYS A 152 -3.21 6.97 -15.41
N GLU A 153 -4.14 6.89 -14.46
CA GLU A 153 -4.80 8.03 -13.81
C GLU A 153 -3.82 8.88 -12.99
N GLN A 154 -2.92 8.23 -12.23
CA GLN A 154 -1.89 8.94 -11.48
C GLN A 154 -0.92 9.70 -12.39
N MET A 155 -0.60 9.16 -13.56
CA MET A 155 0.19 9.86 -14.56
C MET A 155 -0.56 11.04 -15.19
N ASP A 156 -1.85 10.87 -15.49
CA ASP A 156 -2.67 11.89 -16.13
C ASP A 156 -2.88 13.12 -15.22
N SER A 157 -2.89 12.87 -13.91
CA SER A 157 -2.97 13.91 -12.87
C SER A 157 -1.84 14.94 -12.91
N SER A 158 -0.72 14.67 -13.61
CA SER A 158 0.41 15.59 -13.77
C SER A 158 0.59 16.02 -15.23
N ARG A 159 0.78 17.33 -15.48
CA ARG A 159 1.07 17.88 -16.84
C ARG A 159 2.24 17.20 -17.55
N GLN A 160 3.30 16.84 -16.81
CA GLN A 160 4.45 16.10 -17.35
C GLN A 160 4.09 14.63 -17.63
N GLY A 161 3.29 14.00 -16.77
CA GLY A 161 2.79 12.64 -16.95
C GLY A 161 1.81 12.51 -18.11
N LEU A 162 1.02 13.54 -18.43
CA LEU A 162 0.19 13.60 -19.64
C LEU A 162 1.01 13.56 -20.94
N LYS A 163 2.16 14.27 -20.98
CA LYS A 163 3.06 14.30 -22.14
C LYS A 163 3.89 13.01 -22.28
N GLN A 164 4.50 12.55 -21.19
CA GLN A 164 5.38 11.36 -21.21
C GLN A 164 4.60 10.05 -21.07
N GLY A 165 3.40 10.10 -20.50
CA GLY A 165 2.54 8.94 -20.23
C GLY A 165 2.18 8.16 -21.47
N LYS A 166 1.97 8.79 -22.63
CA LYS A 166 1.69 8.06 -23.87
C LYS A 166 2.83 7.12 -24.29
N LYS A 167 4.09 7.55 -24.11
CA LYS A 167 5.26 6.72 -24.40
C LYS A 167 5.42 5.63 -23.33
N LEU A 168 5.32 6.01 -22.06
CA LEU A 168 5.51 5.11 -20.92
C LEU A 168 4.43 4.01 -20.87
N ARG A 169 3.18 4.34 -21.21
CA ARG A 169 2.06 3.39 -21.38
C ARG A 169 2.39 2.34 -22.46
N LYS A 170 2.98 2.77 -23.58
CA LYS A 170 3.38 1.87 -24.68
C LYS A 170 4.57 0.98 -24.31
N ASP A 171 5.58 1.53 -23.63
CA ASP A 171 6.71 0.76 -23.08
C ASP A 171 6.20 -0.28 -22.06
N LEU A 172 5.28 0.11 -21.17
CA LEU A 172 4.73 -0.80 -20.17
C LEU A 172 3.87 -1.90 -20.80
N LEU A 173 3.00 -1.59 -21.76
CA LEU A 173 2.19 -2.57 -22.52
C LEU A 173 3.01 -3.56 -23.37
N ASP A 174 4.28 -3.26 -23.67
CA ASP A 174 5.17 -4.24 -24.33
C ASP A 174 5.69 -5.29 -23.33
N VAL A 175 5.75 -4.92 -22.05
CA VAL A 175 6.26 -5.75 -20.95
C VAL A 175 5.13 -6.51 -20.25
N ILE A 176 3.94 -5.90 -20.08
CA ILE A 176 2.80 -6.48 -19.33
C ILE A 176 1.72 -7.15 -20.18
#